data_AF-A0A7W3TMP5-F1
#
_entry.id   AF-A0A7W3TMP5-F1
#
_cell.length_a   1.000
_cell.length_b   1.000
_cell.length_c   1.000
_cell.angle_alpha   90.00
_cell.angle_beta   90.00
_cell.angle_gamma   90.00
#
_symmetry.space_group_name_H-M   'P 1'
#
loop_
_entity.id
_entity.type
_entity.pdbx_description
1 polymer ?
#
loop_
_entity_poly.entity_id
_entity_poly.type
_entity_poly.pdbx_seq_one_letter_code
_entity_poly.pdbx_strand_id
1 'polypeptide(L)'
;MDMKTLLVAHTLIAGACGIPARLRVAGFLLSSESIRSPRIARRYFYRYLLFCFYYLVSFMLTPLVLKPVLPYFRDMAWAGKGYLYFLLCIPLAIIMYVVDYRFICWADGPKLRARARLAEKLSTHVHASAGVKERTRR
;
A
#
# COMPACT_ATOMS: atom_id res chain seq x y z
N MET A 1 -31.49 -10.56 11.39
CA MET A 1 -30.48 -9.58 10.94
C MET A 1 -31.00 -8.99 9.64
N ASP A 2 -31.06 -7.66 9.52
CA ASP A 2 -31.71 -7.01 8.37
C ASP A 2 -30.87 -7.19 7.08
N MET A 3 -31.52 -7.29 5.91
CA MET A 3 -30.83 -7.64 4.64
C MET A 3 -29.77 -6.60 4.25
N LYS A 4 -30.01 -5.34 4.62
CA LYS A 4 -29.05 -4.22 4.47
C LYS A 4 -27.80 -4.44 5.31
N THR A 5 -27.94 -4.93 6.53
CA THR A 5 -26.82 -5.23 7.44
C THR A 5 -25.97 -6.37 6.90
N LEU A 6 -26.59 -7.40 6.31
CA LEU A 6 -25.89 -8.52 5.68
C LEU A 6 -25.09 -8.06 4.46
N LEU A 7 -25.66 -7.20 3.61
CA LEU A 7 -24.99 -6.67 2.42
C LEU A 7 -23.78 -5.79 2.79
N VAL A 8 -23.94 -4.92 3.80
CA VAL A 8 -22.84 -4.08 4.30
C VAL A 8 -21.73 -4.95 4.90
N ALA A 9 -22.09 -5.93 5.73
CA ALA A 9 -21.12 -6.86 6.31
C ALA A 9 -20.39 -7.68 5.23
N HIS A 10 -21.11 -8.20 4.23
CA HIS A 10 -20.50 -8.93 3.13
C HIS A 10 -19.55 -8.06 2.32
N THR A 11 -19.94 -6.83 2.00
CA THR A 11 -19.08 -5.89 1.25
C THR A 11 -17.82 -5.52 2.04
N LEU A 12 -17.96 -5.33 3.36
CA LEU A 12 -16.83 -5.07 4.26
C LEU A 12 -15.92 -6.29 4.37
N ILE A 13 -16.45 -7.50 4.50
CA ILE A 13 -15.67 -8.75 4.59
C ILE A 13 -14.99 -9.04 3.25
N ALA A 14 -15.69 -8.93 2.12
CA ALA A 14 -15.12 -9.11 0.79
C ALA A 14 -14.01 -8.08 0.51
N GLY A 15 -14.23 -6.82 0.90
CA GLY A 15 -13.19 -5.78 0.88
C GLY A 15 -12.01 -6.14 1.78
N ALA A 16 -12.27 -6.50 3.04
CA ALA A 16 -11.27 -6.87 4.03
C ALA A 16 -10.50 -8.16 3.67
N CYS A 17 -11.06 -9.07 2.89
CA CYS A 17 -10.39 -10.27 2.39
C CYS A 17 -9.63 -10.02 1.08
N GLY A 18 -10.17 -9.18 0.19
CA GLY A 18 -9.53 -8.81 -1.08
C GLY A 18 -8.32 -7.91 -0.89
N ILE A 19 -8.32 -7.07 0.15
CA ILE A 19 -7.24 -6.11 0.38
C ILE A 19 -5.93 -6.76 0.86
N PRO A 20 -5.90 -7.74 1.79
CA PRO A 20 -4.68 -8.48 2.16
C PRO A 20 -4.02 -9.18 0.98
N ALA A 21 -4.80 -9.79 0.09
CA ALA A 21 -4.28 -10.41 -1.13
C ALA A 21 -3.65 -9.36 -2.05
N ARG A 22 -4.33 -8.22 -2.26
CA ARG A 22 -3.79 -7.10 -3.04
C ARG A 22 -2.60 -6.43 -2.37
N LEU A 23 -2.54 -6.38 -1.04
CA LEU A 23 -1.41 -5.88 -0.25
C LEU A 23 -0.21 -6.81 -0.32
N ARG A 24 -0.43 -8.13 -0.34
CA ARG A 24 0.64 -9.10 -0.56
C ARG A 24 1.25 -8.92 -1.95
N VAL A 25 0.41 -8.74 -2.96
CA VAL A 25 0.83 -8.47 -4.34
C VAL A 25 1.52 -7.11 -4.45
N ALA A 26 0.94 -6.04 -3.88
CA ALA A 26 1.53 -4.71 -3.87
C ALA A 26 2.84 -4.65 -3.08
N GLY A 27 2.91 -5.31 -1.93
CA GLY A 27 4.10 -5.44 -1.08
C GLY A 27 5.20 -6.24 -1.75
N PHE A 28 4.85 -7.32 -2.46
CA PHE A 28 5.79 -8.07 -3.31
C PHE A 28 6.27 -7.22 -4.49
N LEU A 29 5.41 -6.44 -5.10
CA LEU A 29 5.77 -5.53 -6.18
C LEU A 29 6.58 -4.33 -5.68
N LEU A 30 6.37 -3.86 -4.46
CA LEU A 30 7.21 -2.87 -3.76
C LEU A 30 8.53 -3.44 -3.26
N SER A 31 8.64 -4.76 -3.10
CA SER A 31 9.90 -5.42 -2.77
C SER A 31 10.72 -5.75 -4.02
N SER A 32 10.08 -5.97 -5.17
CA SER A 32 10.71 -6.31 -6.45
C SER A 32 10.89 -5.12 -7.40
N GLU A 33 9.99 -4.14 -7.40
CA GLU A 33 10.14 -2.85 -8.10
C GLU A 33 10.51 -1.77 -7.08
N SER A 34 11.47 -0.88 -7.41
CA SER A 34 11.76 0.27 -6.54
C SER A 34 10.60 1.27 -6.63
N ILE A 35 10.48 2.16 -5.64
CA ILE A 35 9.51 3.27 -5.70
C ILE A 35 9.69 4.13 -6.98
N ARG A 36 10.90 4.09 -7.57
CA ARG A 36 11.30 4.81 -8.78
C ARG A 36 11.20 3.96 -10.05
N SER A 37 10.44 2.86 -10.04
CA SER A 37 10.17 2.05 -11.24
C SER A 37 9.79 2.94 -12.44
N PRO A 38 10.37 2.72 -13.64
CA PRO A 38 10.07 3.51 -14.84
C PRO A 38 8.63 3.31 -15.32
N ARG A 39 7.93 2.27 -14.82
CA ARG A 39 6.53 1.99 -15.17
C ARG A 39 5.56 2.86 -14.36
N ILE A 40 5.32 4.07 -14.85
CA ILE A 40 4.50 5.10 -14.21
C ILE A 40 3.09 4.59 -13.85
N ALA A 41 2.40 3.93 -14.78
CA ALA A 41 1.03 3.46 -14.56
C ALA A 41 0.90 2.46 -13.41
N ARG A 42 1.79 1.45 -13.35
CA ARG A 42 1.84 0.48 -12.25
C ARG A 42 2.07 1.17 -10.91
N ARG A 43 3.01 2.11 -10.87
CA ARG A 43 3.34 2.88 -9.66
C ARG A 43 2.12 3.62 -9.10
N TYR A 44 1.36 4.32 -9.94
CA TYR A 44 0.15 5.01 -9.50
C TYR A 44 -0.95 4.04 -9.07
N PHE A 45 -1.13 2.93 -9.79
CA PHE A 45 -2.12 1.92 -9.45
C PHE A 45 -1.89 1.29 -8.06
N TYR A 46 -0.63 0.95 -7.72
CA TYR A 46 -0.31 0.40 -6.40
C TYR A 46 -0.45 1.44 -5.28
N ARG A 47 -0.06 2.70 -5.54
CA ARG A 47 -0.25 3.80 -4.59
C ARG A 47 -1.73 4.05 -4.32
N TYR A 48 -2.56 4.01 -5.35
CA TYR A 48 -4.01 4.13 -5.23
C TYR A 48 -4.60 2.97 -4.41
N LEU A 49 -4.18 1.72 -4.68
CA LEU A 49 -4.60 0.57 -3.89
C LEU A 49 -4.24 0.68 -2.40
N LEU A 50 -3.01 1.13 -2.10
CA LEU A 50 -2.59 1.40 -0.72
C LEU A 50 -3.44 2.49 -0.08
N PHE A 51 -3.69 3.60 -0.78
CA PHE A 51 -4.56 4.66 -0.29
C PHE A 51 -5.98 4.15 0.00
N CYS A 52 -6.59 3.37 -0.90
CA CYS A 52 -7.91 2.76 -0.68
C CYS A 52 -7.93 1.86 0.57
N PHE A 53 -6.86 1.12 0.84
CA PHE A 53 -6.74 0.34 2.07
C PHE A 53 -6.72 1.23 3.30
N TYR A 54 -5.85 2.24 3.33
CA TYR A 54 -5.81 3.19 4.45
C TYR A 54 -7.12 3.93 4.63
N TYR A 55 -7.83 4.21 3.55
CA TYR A 55 -9.16 4.78 3.60
C TYR A 55 -10.17 3.84 4.23
N LEU A 56 -10.15 2.54 3.91
CA LEU A 56 -10.99 1.55 4.58
C LEU A 56 -10.65 1.42 6.07
N VAL A 57 -9.36 1.33 6.41
CA VAL A 57 -8.93 1.27 7.82
C VAL A 57 -9.33 2.54 8.55
N SER A 58 -9.16 3.70 7.93
CA SER A 58 -9.63 4.98 8.47
C SER A 58 -11.13 4.95 8.70
N PHE A 59 -11.91 4.49 7.72
CA PHE A 59 -13.36 4.34 7.85
C PHE A 59 -13.78 3.44 9.03
N MET A 60 -13.02 2.38 9.32
CA MET A 60 -13.24 1.50 10.48
C MET A 60 -12.80 2.14 11.81
N LEU A 61 -11.77 2.98 11.81
CA LEU A 61 -11.23 3.66 12.99
C LEU A 61 -11.96 4.97 13.33
N THR A 62 -12.54 5.64 12.34
CA THR A 62 -13.25 6.91 12.49
C THR A 62 -14.36 6.87 13.56
N PRO A 63 -15.17 5.81 13.74
CA PRO A 63 -16.15 5.75 14.84
C PRO A 63 -15.49 5.74 16.22
N LEU A 64 -14.31 5.13 16.34
CA LEU A 64 -13.55 5.09 17.59
C LEU A 64 -12.98 6.47 17.91
N VAL A 65 -12.45 7.17 16.90
CA VAL A 65 -11.89 8.53 17.03
C VAL A 65 -13.00 9.56 17.28
N LEU A 66 -14.14 9.42 16.61
CA LEU A 66 -15.29 10.33 16.74
C LEU A 66 -16.24 9.97 17.88
N LYS A 67 -15.97 8.93 18.68
CA LYS A 67 -16.77 8.55 19.86
C LYS A 67 -17.19 9.75 20.74
N PRO A 68 -16.31 10.71 21.09
CA PRO A 68 -16.73 11.86 21.91
C PRO A 68 -17.61 12.87 21.16
N VAL A 69 -17.57 12.89 19.82
CA VAL A 69 -18.28 13.88 18.98
C VAL A 69 -19.56 13.30 18.36
N LEU A 70 -19.70 11.97 18.34
CA LEU A 70 -20.84 11.23 17.82
C LEU A 70 -22.23 11.72 18.30
N PRO A 71 -22.42 12.12 19.57
CA PRO A 71 -23.70 12.67 20.02
C PRO A 71 -24.13 13.92 19.22
N TYR A 72 -23.21 14.85 18.98
CA TYR A 72 -23.48 16.07 18.22
C TYR A 72 -23.86 15.78 16.76
N PHE A 73 -23.30 14.73 16.17
CA PHE A 73 -23.67 14.28 14.82
C PHE A 73 -25.03 13.59 14.78
N ARG A 74 -25.43 12.90 15.86
CA ARG A 74 -26.73 12.22 15.94
C ARG A 74 -27.88 13.23 15.87
N ASP A 75 -27.75 14.35 16.57
CA ASP A 75 -28.83 15.32 16.74
C ASP A 75 -28.97 16.33 15.58
N MET A 76 -27.97 16.43 14.71
CA MET A 76 -27.98 17.33 13.56
C MET A 76 -29.08 16.89 12.56
N ALA A 77 -30.07 17.69 12.15
CA ALA A 77 -31.13 17.18 11.25
C ALA A 77 -30.74 17.10 9.75
N TRP A 78 -29.45 17.11 9.42
CA TRP A 78 -28.96 17.25 8.05
C TRP A 78 -28.83 15.91 7.32
N ALA A 79 -29.32 15.83 6.07
CA ALA A 79 -29.23 14.63 5.23
C ALA A 79 -27.78 14.33 4.76
N GLY A 80 -26.87 15.29 4.84
CA GLY A 80 -25.49 15.17 4.35
C GLY A 80 -24.49 14.53 5.32
N LYS A 81 -24.92 14.05 6.50
CA LYS A 81 -24.02 13.45 7.52
C LYS A 81 -23.13 12.33 6.99
N GLY A 82 -23.64 11.52 6.07
CA GLY A 82 -22.86 10.44 5.46
C GLY A 82 -21.66 10.98 4.68
N TYR A 83 -21.85 12.04 3.90
CA TYR A 83 -20.76 12.70 3.16
C TYR A 83 -19.73 13.33 4.10
N LEU A 84 -20.19 13.94 5.19
CA LEU A 84 -19.30 14.50 6.20
C LEU A 84 -18.45 13.42 6.88
N TYR A 85 -19.05 12.26 7.15
CA TYR A 85 -18.32 11.09 7.68
C TYR A 85 -17.26 10.60 6.69
N PHE A 86 -17.58 10.49 5.40
CA PHE A 86 -16.60 10.14 4.37
C PHE A 86 -15.47 11.17 4.27
N LEU A 87 -15.79 12.47 4.30
CA LEU A 87 -14.79 13.54 4.29
C LEU A 87 -13.87 13.48 5.52
N LEU A 88 -14.40 13.18 6.70
CA LEU A 88 -13.60 13.02 7.92
C LEU A 88 -12.64 11.82 7.88
N CYS A 89 -12.91 10.82 7.06
CA CYS A 89 -12.00 9.68 6.87
C CYS A 89 -10.78 10.03 6.01
N ILE A 90 -10.88 11.06 5.15
CA ILE A 90 -9.80 11.43 4.22
C ILE A 90 -8.53 11.89 4.95
N PRO A 91 -8.57 12.82 5.92
CA PRO A 91 -7.37 13.24 6.64
C PRO A 91 -6.65 12.10 7.34
N LEU A 92 -7.40 11.21 8.00
CA LEU A 92 -6.82 10.04 8.68
C LEU A 92 -6.13 9.11 7.68
N ALA A 93 -6.77 8.86 6.54
CA ALA A 93 -6.20 8.03 5.47
C ALA A 93 -4.93 8.64 4.89
N ILE A 94 -4.91 9.97 4.69
CA ILE A 94 -3.72 10.70 4.23
C ILE A 94 -2.58 10.56 5.24
N ILE A 95 -2.84 10.74 6.54
CA ILE A 95 -1.80 10.61 7.58
C ILE A 95 -1.20 9.21 7.55
N MET A 96 -2.04 8.17 7.56
CA MET A 96 -1.57 6.77 7.51
C MET A 96 -0.76 6.50 6.24
N TYR A 97 -1.25 6.98 5.08
CA TYR A 97 -0.56 6.85 3.81
C TYR A 97 0.80 7.55 3.79
N VAL A 98 0.91 8.76 4.35
CA VAL A 98 2.17 9.52 4.42
C VAL A 98 3.17 8.80 5.30
N VAL A 99 2.75 8.28 6.45
CA VAL A 99 3.62 7.52 7.36
C VAL A 99 4.16 6.27 6.67
N ASP A 100 3.29 5.50 6.01
CA ASP A 100 3.69 4.31 5.26
C ASP A 100 4.62 4.65 4.10
N TYR A 101 4.30 5.71 3.33
CA TYR A 101 5.15 6.18 2.25
C TYR A 101 6.57 6.52 2.73
N ARG A 102 6.71 7.20 3.88
CA ARG A 102 8.01 7.48 4.48
C ARG A 102 8.75 6.22 4.87
N PHE A 103 8.05 5.23 5.45
CA PHE A 103 8.64 3.95 5.80
C PHE A 103 9.14 3.18 4.58
N ILE A 104 8.35 3.14 3.51
CA ILE A 104 8.75 2.51 2.25
C ILE A 104 9.97 3.23 1.65
N CYS A 105 9.98 4.56 1.60
CA CYS A 105 11.13 5.33 1.12
C CYS A 105 12.40 5.05 1.92
N TRP A 106 12.28 4.93 3.25
CA TRP A 106 13.40 4.57 4.11
C TRP A 106 13.92 3.14 3.83
N ALA A 107 13.02 2.19 3.63
CA ALA A 107 13.36 0.80 3.30
C ALA A 107 13.91 0.62 1.86
N ASP A 108 13.59 1.52 0.92
CA ASP A 108 14.03 1.42 -0.47
C ASP A 108 15.54 1.67 -0.62
N GLY A 109 16.14 2.54 0.20
CA GLY A 109 17.57 2.84 0.18
C GLY A 109 18.46 1.59 0.38
N PRO A 110 18.28 0.81 1.46
CA PRO A 110 18.95 -0.47 1.66
C PRO A 110 18.71 -1.47 0.52
N LYS A 111 17.48 -1.56 -0.02
CA LYS A 111 17.16 -2.47 -1.13
C LYS A 111 17.94 -2.12 -2.40
N LEU A 112 18.02 -0.83 -2.75
CA LEU A 112 18.78 -0.36 -3.91
C LEU A 112 20.28 -0.66 -3.76
N ARG A 113 20.85 -0.44 -2.57
CA ARG A 113 22.25 -0.78 -2.28
C ARG A 113 22.52 -2.28 -2.39
N ALA A 114 21.61 -3.11 -1.89
CA ALA A 114 21.74 -4.57 -2.00
C ALA A 114 21.73 -5.04 -3.47
N ARG A 115 20.83 -4.47 -4.29
CA ARG A 115 20.77 -4.78 -5.74
C ARG A 115 22.02 -4.34 -6.48
N ALA A 116 22.55 -3.15 -6.19
CA ALA A 116 23.79 -2.66 -6.79
C ALA A 116 24.97 -3.60 -6.48
N ARG A 117 25.11 -4.02 -5.21
CA ARG A 117 26.15 -4.99 -4.80
C ARG A 117 25.99 -6.35 -5.49
N LEU A 118 24.75 -6.82 -5.65
CA LEU A 118 24.48 -8.09 -6.33
C LEU A 118 24.83 -8.01 -7.82
N ALA A 119 24.47 -6.90 -8.48
CA ALA A 119 24.78 -6.67 -9.89
C ALA A 119 26.30 -6.61 -10.14
N GLU A 120 27.04 -5.94 -9.26
CA GLU A 120 28.51 -5.90 -9.30
C GLU A 120 29.11 -7.31 -9.19
N LYS A 121 28.69 -8.10 -8.20
CA LYS A 121 29.12 -9.51 -8.05
C LYS A 121 28.77 -10.37 -9.27
N LEU A 122 27.61 -10.16 -9.87
CA LEU A 122 27.21 -10.91 -11.06
C LEU A 122 28.12 -10.56 -12.24
N SER A 123 28.44 -9.28 -12.44
CA SER A 123 29.31 -8.82 -13.51
C SER A 123 30.74 -9.39 -13.38
N THR A 124 31.30 -9.42 -12.16
CA THR A 124 32.63 -10.00 -11.92
C THR A 124 32.66 -11.51 -12.17
N HIS A 125 31.61 -12.24 -11.78
CA HIS A 125 31.49 -13.67 -12.10
C HIS A 125 31.36 -13.95 -13.61
N VAL A 126 30.61 -13.12 -14.34
CA VAL A 126 30.49 -13.25 -15.80
C VAL A 126 31.84 -13.02 -16.48
N HIS A 127 32.58 -11.98 -16.10
CA HIS A 127 33.91 -11.70 -16.66
C HIS A 127 34.94 -12.78 -16.29
N ALA A 128 34.95 -13.28 -15.05
CA ALA A 128 35.81 -14.38 -14.62
C ALA A 128 35.53 -15.67 -15.41
N SER A 129 34.26 -15.98 -15.65
CA SER A 129 33.85 -17.18 -16.42
C SER A 129 34.19 -17.05 -17.91
N ALA A 130 34.16 -15.85 -18.47
CA ALA A 130 34.59 -15.59 -19.85
C ALA A 130 36.10 -15.79 -20.02
N GLY A 131 36.92 -15.29 -19.08
CA GLY A 131 38.37 -15.45 -19.12
C GLY A 131 38.86 -16.90 -18.95
N VAL A 132 38.13 -17.72 -18.18
CA VAL A 132 38.44 -19.17 -18.05
C VAL A 132 38.21 -19.91 -19.37
N LYS A 133 37.10 -19.64 -20.07
CA LYS A 133 36.80 -20.25 -21.38
C LYS A 133 37.84 -19.95 -22.45
N GLU A 134 38.45 -18.76 -22.40
CA GLU A 134 39.45 -18.32 -23.37
C GLU A 134 40.82 -18.97 -23.13
N ARG A 135 41.15 -19.30 -21.88
CA ARG A 135 42.35 -20.07 -21.52
C ARG A 135 42.27 -21.54 -21.87
N THR A 136 41.10 -22.17 -21.84
CA THR A 136 40.94 -23.60 -22.16
C THR A 136 40.95 -23.89 -23.67
N ARG A 137 40.94 -22.85 -24.52
CA ARG A 137 40.99 -22.96 -25.99
C ARG A 137 42.39 -22.76 -26.57
N ARG A 138 43.38 -22.43 -25.74
CA ARG A 138 44.81 -22.38 -26.13
C ARG A 138 45.50 -23.62 -25.61
#